data_AF-A0A1I2XHE2-F1
#
_entry.id   AF-A0A1I2XHE2-F1
#
_cell.length_a   1.000
_cell.length_b   1.000
_cell.length_c   1.000
_cell.angle_alpha   90.00
_cell.angle_beta   90.00
_cell.angle_gamma   90.00
#
_symmetry.space_group_name_H-M   'P 1'
#
loop_
_entity.id
_entity.type
_entity.pdbx_description
1 polymer ?
#
loop_
_entity_poly.entity_id
_entity_poly.type
_entity_poly.pdbx_seq_one_letter_code
_entity_poly.pdbx_strand_id
1 'polypeptide(L)'
;MMKTNKNIRTLAELKTEIQLLKVDYKQKGVQLKYDSKAYINQFSLSNLIKKYATPSGFLKFDEKTNISSKIMSIVLPMIMNSTLFKGSGLVTKALGALVSGKVGKSLDAESLSGIFNMIKSFFTGRKAKTKNEVAFVDYGIPPDSETY
;
A
#
# COMPACT_ATOMS: atom_id res chain seq x y z
N MET A 1 42.25 9.81 -22.31
CA MET A 1 43.14 9.64 -23.48
C MET A 1 44.05 10.86 -23.55
N MET A 2 45.33 10.66 -23.29
CA MET A 2 46.33 11.72 -23.13
C MET A 2 46.66 12.31 -24.51
N LYS A 3 46.59 13.64 -24.68
CA LYS A 3 47.06 14.31 -25.90
C LYS A 3 48.59 14.19 -25.95
N THR A 4 49.08 13.18 -26.63
CA THR A 4 50.49 13.10 -27.01
C THR A 4 50.69 14.01 -28.22
N ASN A 5 51.59 14.99 -28.14
CA ASN A 5 52.02 15.77 -29.30
C ASN A 5 52.67 14.81 -30.31
N LYS A 6 51.94 14.42 -31.36
CA LYS A 6 52.45 13.52 -32.40
C LYS A 6 53.10 14.34 -33.51
N ASN A 7 54.37 14.06 -33.78
CA ASN A 7 55.12 14.65 -34.88
C ASN A 7 54.89 13.79 -36.14
N ILE A 8 54.09 14.28 -37.09
CA ILE A 8 53.81 13.60 -38.36
C ILE A 8 54.88 14.03 -39.37
N ARG A 9 55.65 13.08 -39.90
CA ARG A 9 56.79 13.37 -40.79
C ARG A 9 56.53 12.94 -42.23
N THR A 10 55.59 12.03 -42.45
CA THR A 10 55.30 11.50 -43.79
C THR A 10 53.81 11.55 -44.14
N LEU A 11 53.50 11.54 -45.44
CA LEU A 11 52.13 11.57 -45.94
C LEU A 11 51.35 10.28 -45.63
N ALA A 12 52.05 9.15 -45.52
CA ALA A 12 51.47 7.87 -45.13
C ALA A 12 51.03 7.87 -43.64
N GLU A 13 51.86 8.43 -42.75
CA GLU A 13 51.52 8.63 -41.34
C GLU A 13 50.30 9.54 -41.19
N LEU A 14 50.24 10.64 -41.96
CA LEU A 14 49.11 11.55 -41.94
C LEU A 14 47.79 10.85 -42.30
N LYS A 15 47.79 10.06 -43.39
CA LYS A 15 46.58 9.31 -43.81
C LYS A 15 46.13 8.31 -42.76
N THR A 16 47.08 7.60 -42.15
CA THR A 16 46.81 6.62 -41.10
C THR A 16 46.21 7.30 -39.87
N GLU A 17 46.78 8.43 -39.45
CA GLU A 17 46.27 9.20 -38.31
C GLU A 17 44.88 9.77 -38.59
N ILE A 18 44.61 10.26 -39.80
CA ILE A 18 43.25 10.70 -40.20
C ILE A 18 42.24 9.56 -40.09
N GLN A 19 42.62 8.36 -40.54
CA GLN A 19 41.74 7.19 -40.45
C GLN A 19 41.49 6.80 -39.00
N LEU A 20 42.54 6.77 -38.17
CA LEU A 20 42.42 6.52 -36.74
C LEU A 20 41.51 7.56 -36.06
N LEU A 21 41.73 8.85 -36.29
CA LEU A 21 40.90 9.92 -35.74
C LEU A 21 39.43 9.77 -36.13
N LYS A 22 39.15 9.39 -37.38
CA LYS A 22 37.77 9.16 -37.85
C LYS A 22 37.10 8.01 -37.12
N VAL A 23 37.82 6.91 -36.89
CA VAL A 23 37.32 5.76 -36.12
C VAL A 23 37.06 6.16 -34.67
N ASP A 24 38.04 6.83 -34.05
CA ASP A 24 37.98 7.31 -32.67
C ASP A 24 36.78 8.25 -32.45
N TYR A 25 36.57 9.19 -33.38
CA TYR A 25 35.45 10.10 -33.36
C TYR A 25 34.10 9.39 -33.43
N LYS A 26 33.96 8.43 -34.36
CA LYS A 26 32.73 7.63 -34.50
C LYS A 26 32.45 6.84 -33.22
N GLN A 27 33.46 6.21 -32.64
CA GLN A 27 33.32 5.43 -31.41
C GLN A 27 32.90 6.31 -30.23
N LYS A 28 33.52 7.49 -30.06
CA LYS A 28 33.14 8.46 -29.03
C LYS A 28 31.71 8.97 -29.21
N GLY A 29 31.26 9.18 -30.44
CA GLY A 29 29.87 9.55 -30.72
C GLY A 29 28.86 8.48 -30.29
N VAL A 30 29.16 7.21 -30.53
CA VAL A 30 28.31 6.08 -30.09
C VAL A 30 28.28 6.00 -28.56
N GLN A 31 29.45 6.09 -27.92
CA GLN A 31 29.55 6.06 -26.46
C GLN A 31 28.79 7.22 -25.82
N LEU A 32 28.96 8.45 -26.34
CA LEU A 32 28.25 9.62 -25.84
C LEU A 32 26.73 9.46 -25.94
N LYS A 33 26.23 8.87 -27.03
CA LYS A 33 24.79 8.61 -27.20
C LYS A 33 24.28 7.59 -26.19
N TYR A 34 25.06 6.54 -25.92
CA TYR A 34 24.74 5.53 -24.92
C TYR A 34 24.70 6.15 -23.51
N ASP A 35 25.75 6.88 -23.14
CA ASP A 35 25.88 7.53 -21.83
C ASP A 35 24.79 8.59 -21.63
N SER A 36 24.49 9.38 -22.66
CA SER A 36 23.40 10.37 -22.62
C SER A 36 22.04 9.71 -22.40
N LYS A 37 21.75 8.59 -23.05
CA LYS A 37 20.52 7.82 -22.82
C LYS A 37 20.46 7.28 -21.39
N ALA A 38 21.57 6.74 -20.88
CA ALA A 38 21.64 6.26 -19.51
C ALA A 38 21.38 7.40 -18.51
N TYR A 39 22.00 8.56 -18.71
CA TYR A 39 21.82 9.75 -17.88
C TYR A 39 20.36 10.25 -17.92
N ILE A 40 19.78 10.43 -19.11
CA ILE A 40 18.37 10.87 -19.26
C ILE A 40 17.43 9.89 -18.57
N ASN A 41 17.68 8.58 -18.71
CA ASN A 41 16.87 7.56 -18.06
C ASN A 41 16.93 7.63 -16.53
N GLN A 42 18.05 8.06 -15.92
CA GLN A 42 18.15 8.25 -14.46
C GLN A 42 17.17 9.31 -13.95
N PHE A 43 16.90 10.35 -14.74
CA PHE A 43 15.94 11.41 -14.42
C PHE A 43 14.53 11.14 -14.96
N SER A 44 14.30 9.98 -15.59
CA SER A 44 12.95 9.62 -16.05
C SER A 44 11.99 9.52 -14.87
N LEU A 45 10.74 9.96 -15.07
CA LEU A 45 9.68 9.85 -14.07
C LEU A 45 9.55 8.42 -13.54
N SER A 46 9.67 7.41 -14.41
CA SER A 46 9.65 5.99 -14.01
C SER A 46 10.75 5.65 -13.00
N ASN A 47 11.99 6.08 -13.23
CA ASN A 47 13.09 5.77 -12.31
C ASN A 47 13.03 6.61 -11.04
N LEU A 48 12.53 7.84 -11.10
CA LEU A 48 12.23 8.63 -9.91
C LEU A 48 11.13 7.97 -9.08
N ILE A 49 10.02 7.58 -9.71
CA ILE A 49 8.93 6.84 -9.05
C ILE A 49 9.48 5.53 -8.45
N LYS A 50 10.27 4.74 -9.16
CA LYS A 50 10.89 3.52 -8.59
C LYS A 50 11.79 3.81 -7.39
N LYS A 51 12.52 4.93 -7.39
CA LYS A 51 13.39 5.33 -6.28
C LYS A 51 12.58 5.75 -5.04
N TYR A 52 11.47 6.46 -5.23
CA TYR A 52 10.66 7.01 -4.14
C TYR A 52 9.48 6.12 -3.71
N ALA A 53 8.97 5.26 -4.60
CA ALA A 53 7.94 4.24 -4.33
C ALA A 53 8.56 2.97 -3.72
N THR A 54 9.65 3.11 -2.97
CA THR A 54 10.16 2.06 -2.10
C THR A 54 9.36 2.07 -0.79
N PRO A 55 9.05 0.92 -0.17
CA PRO A 55 8.31 0.86 1.09
C PRO A 55 8.96 1.72 2.17
N SER A 56 10.29 1.73 2.25
CA SER A 56 11.06 2.54 3.19
C SER A 56 10.99 4.05 2.92
N GLY A 57 10.88 4.45 1.66
CA GLY A 57 10.69 5.85 1.26
C GLY A 57 9.28 6.33 1.57
N PHE A 58 8.28 5.50 1.28
CA PHE A 58 6.88 5.75 1.61
C PHE A 58 6.68 5.87 3.13
N LEU A 59 7.23 4.96 3.94
CA LEU A 59 7.14 5.01 5.40
C LEU A 59 7.76 6.28 6.00
N LYS A 60 8.93 6.69 5.51
CA LYS A 60 9.59 7.94 5.95
C LYS A 60 8.84 9.19 5.52
N PHE A 61 8.21 9.16 4.35
CA PHE A 61 7.40 10.27 3.86
C PHE A 61 6.08 10.36 4.63
N ASP A 62 5.51 9.20 4.93
CA ASP A 62 4.29 9.05 5.72
C ASP A 62 4.47 9.48 7.17
N GLU A 63 5.58 9.14 7.82
CA GLU A 63 5.89 9.59 9.18
C GLU A 63 5.87 11.12 9.31
N LYS A 64 6.25 11.84 8.23
CA LYS A 64 6.23 13.31 8.19
C LYS A 64 4.90 13.90 7.76
N THR A 65 4.13 13.21 6.92
CA THR A 65 2.96 13.79 6.24
C THR A 65 1.62 13.17 6.66
N ASN A 66 1.65 12.08 7.44
CA ASN A 66 0.49 11.29 7.87
C ASN A 66 -0.46 10.95 6.72
N ILE A 67 0.11 10.68 5.54
CA ILE A 67 -0.62 10.45 4.30
C ILE A 67 -1.30 9.09 4.33
N SER A 68 -0.65 8.05 4.86
CA SER A 68 -1.26 6.75 5.04
C SER A 68 -2.47 6.86 5.95
N SER A 69 -2.38 7.57 7.08
CA SER A 69 -3.51 7.78 7.99
C SER A 69 -4.71 8.43 7.30
N LYS A 70 -4.47 9.42 6.42
CA LYS A 70 -5.53 10.10 5.64
C LYS A 70 -6.10 9.22 4.51
N ILE A 71 -5.25 8.47 3.83
CA ILE A 71 -5.71 7.53 2.78
C ILE A 71 -6.48 6.38 3.43
N MET A 72 -5.97 5.83 4.52
CA MET A 72 -6.60 4.76 5.28
C MET A 72 -7.93 5.22 5.86
N SER A 73 -8.05 6.44 6.37
CA SER A 73 -9.35 6.93 6.90
C SER A 73 -10.44 7.01 5.84
N ILE A 74 -10.08 7.13 4.55
CA ILE A 74 -11.02 7.14 3.42
C ILE A 74 -11.23 5.73 2.87
N VAL A 75 -10.15 4.97 2.70
CA VAL A 75 -10.16 3.65 2.07
C VAL A 75 -10.71 2.57 3.02
N LEU A 76 -10.41 2.65 4.32
CA LEU A 76 -10.80 1.64 5.29
C LEU A 76 -12.33 1.55 5.46
N PRO A 77 -13.10 2.65 5.55
CA PRO A 77 -14.56 2.59 5.51
C PRO A 77 -15.11 2.02 4.20
N MET A 78 -14.50 2.33 3.05
CA MET A 78 -14.92 1.79 1.75
C MET A 78 -14.70 0.29 1.62
N ILE A 79 -13.51 -0.19 2.02
CA ILE A 79 -13.20 -1.63 2.05
C ILE A 79 -14.14 -2.31 3.05
N MET A 80 -14.34 -1.73 4.23
CA MET A 80 -15.18 -2.33 5.26
C MET A 80 -16.66 -2.40 4.84
N ASN A 81 -17.17 -1.38 4.13
CA ASN A 81 -18.51 -1.39 3.54
C ASN A 81 -18.67 -2.47 2.46
N SER A 82 -17.60 -2.74 1.69
CA SER A 82 -17.61 -3.72 0.61
C SER A 82 -17.13 -5.12 1.00
N THR A 83 -16.58 -5.34 2.19
CA THR A 83 -16.08 -6.64 2.65
C THR A 83 -16.81 -7.15 3.89
N LEU A 84 -16.77 -6.40 4.99
CA LEU A 84 -17.35 -6.81 6.28
C LEU A 84 -18.84 -6.49 6.38
N PHE A 85 -19.32 -5.44 5.71
CA PHE A 85 -20.73 -5.03 5.71
C PHE A 85 -21.39 -5.17 4.33
N LYS A 86 -20.95 -6.14 3.51
CA LYS A 86 -21.55 -6.43 2.20
C LYS A 86 -23.07 -6.49 2.30
N GLY A 87 -23.75 -5.66 1.49
CA GLY A 87 -25.22 -5.61 1.42
C GLY A 87 -25.93 -4.82 2.53
N SER A 88 -25.23 -4.40 3.60
CA SER A 88 -25.85 -3.66 4.70
C SER A 88 -25.87 -2.14 4.47
N GLY A 89 -24.83 -1.60 3.80
CA GLY A 89 -24.69 -0.16 3.58
C GLY A 89 -24.64 0.64 4.89
N LEU A 90 -24.31 0.00 6.01
CA LEU A 90 -24.44 0.55 7.36
C LEU A 90 -23.47 1.72 7.57
N VAL A 91 -22.25 1.61 7.05
CA VAL A 91 -21.23 2.67 7.12
C VAL A 91 -21.67 3.87 6.27
N THR A 92 -22.13 3.66 5.05
CA THR A 92 -22.63 4.73 4.17
C THR A 92 -23.91 5.36 4.70
N LYS A 93 -24.83 4.59 5.28
CA LYS A 93 -26.04 5.10 5.94
C LYS A 93 -25.73 5.85 7.23
N ALA A 94 -24.77 5.39 8.02
CA ALA A 94 -24.32 6.09 9.23
C ALA A 94 -23.64 7.42 8.89
N LEU A 95 -22.73 7.43 7.91
CA LEU A 95 -22.11 8.65 7.40
C LEU A 95 -23.16 9.60 6.81
N GLY A 96 -24.10 9.09 6.01
CA GLY A 96 -25.20 9.87 5.46
C GLY A 96 -26.14 10.44 6.53
N ALA A 97 -26.43 9.67 7.59
CA ALA A 97 -27.26 10.10 8.71
C ALA A 97 -26.57 11.16 9.57
N LEU A 98 -25.25 11.02 9.78
CA LEU A 98 -24.41 12.01 10.46
C LEU A 98 -24.33 13.32 9.67
N VAL A 99 -24.06 13.23 8.36
CA VAL A 99 -24.02 14.41 7.46
C VAL A 99 -25.40 15.06 7.32
N SER A 100 -26.47 14.26 7.32
CA SER A 100 -27.86 14.75 7.22
C SER A 100 -28.35 15.40 8.52
N GLY A 101 -27.59 15.40 9.62
CA GLY A 101 -28.00 15.96 10.90
C GLY A 101 -29.19 15.24 11.57
N LYS A 102 -29.68 14.14 10.98
CA LYS A 102 -30.83 13.36 11.49
C LYS A 102 -30.51 12.63 12.79
N VAL A 103 -29.24 12.51 13.14
CA VAL A 103 -28.77 11.97 14.41
C VAL A 103 -29.07 12.92 15.59
N GLY A 104 -29.21 14.23 15.37
CA GLY A 104 -29.40 15.22 16.45
C GLY A 104 -30.79 15.26 17.12
N LYS A 105 -31.81 14.56 16.61
CA LYS A 105 -33.19 14.65 17.12
C LYS A 105 -33.72 13.39 17.83
N SER A 106 -32.98 12.29 17.85
CA SER A 106 -33.42 11.03 18.48
C SER A 106 -32.28 10.24 19.12
N LEU A 107 -31.30 10.93 19.69
CA LEU A 107 -30.23 10.32 20.46
C LEU A 107 -30.69 10.11 21.91
N ASP A 108 -31.43 9.03 22.12
CA ASP A 108 -31.61 8.48 23.47
C ASP A 108 -30.30 7.79 23.90
N ALA A 109 -29.91 7.91 25.17
CA ALA A 109 -28.63 7.40 25.68
C ALA A 109 -28.46 5.89 25.43
N GLU A 110 -29.59 5.18 25.37
CA GLU A 110 -29.73 3.76 24.99
C GLU A 110 -29.21 3.46 23.56
N SER A 111 -29.41 4.38 22.62
CA SER A 111 -29.03 4.21 21.22
C SER A 111 -27.52 4.37 21.03
N LEU A 112 -26.93 5.34 21.74
CA LEU A 112 -25.48 5.54 21.76
C LEU A 112 -24.76 4.41 22.47
N SER A 113 -25.29 3.93 23.60
CA SER A 113 -24.72 2.80 24.32
C SER A 113 -24.82 1.51 23.50
N GLY A 114 -25.92 1.30 22.79
CA GLY A 114 -26.10 0.18 21.85
C GLY A 114 -25.11 0.21 20.69
N ILE A 115 -24.92 1.36 20.05
CA ILE A 115 -23.94 1.54 18.96
C ILE A 115 -22.51 1.40 19.49
N PHE A 116 -22.20 1.97 20.64
CA PHE A 116 -20.89 1.85 21.28
C PHE A 116 -20.56 0.41 21.66
N ASN A 117 -21.51 -0.32 22.25
CA ASN A 117 -21.35 -1.74 22.58
C ASN A 117 -21.26 -2.61 21.33
N MET A 118 -21.99 -2.27 20.25
CA MET A 118 -21.87 -2.94 18.96
C MET A 118 -20.48 -2.74 18.33
N ILE A 119 -19.97 -1.50 18.28
CA ILE A 119 -18.63 -1.18 17.80
C ILE A 119 -17.57 -1.85 18.68
N LYS A 120 -17.72 -1.76 20.00
CA LYS A 120 -16.83 -2.42 20.97
C LYS A 120 -16.80 -3.92 20.73
N SER A 121 -17.95 -4.58 20.64
CA SER A 121 -18.05 -6.03 20.38
C SER A 121 -17.51 -6.45 19.02
N PHE A 122 -17.59 -5.59 17.99
CA PHE A 122 -17.07 -5.88 16.66
C PHE A 122 -15.53 -5.77 16.62
N PHE A 123 -14.96 -4.82 17.38
CA PHE A 123 -13.51 -4.64 17.51
C PHE A 123 -12.87 -5.57 18.55
N THR A 124 -13.58 -5.95 19.63
CA THR A 124 -13.10 -6.89 20.65
C THR A 124 -13.47 -8.35 20.35
N GLY A 125 -14.44 -8.61 19.48
CA GLY A 125 -14.97 -9.94 19.15
C GLY A 125 -14.00 -10.90 18.44
N ARG A 126 -12.76 -10.47 18.16
CA ARG A 126 -11.68 -11.35 17.69
C ARG A 126 -10.87 -12.03 18.79
N LYS A 127 -11.22 -11.83 20.07
CA LYS A 127 -10.62 -12.58 21.19
C LYS A 127 -11.70 -13.47 21.84
N ALA A 128 -11.52 -14.78 21.67
CA ALA A 128 -12.13 -15.88 22.42
C ALA A 128 -13.65 -16.11 22.29
N LYS A 129 -14.07 -16.76 21.20
CA LYS A 129 -15.09 -17.82 21.28
C LYS A 129 -14.36 -19.15 21.56
N THR A 130 -13.84 -19.30 22.76
CA THR A 130 -13.47 -20.62 23.31
C THR A 130 -14.48 -20.97 24.38
N LYS A 131 -15.36 -21.92 24.00
CA LYS A 131 -16.10 -22.91 24.79
C LYS A 131 -16.29 -22.63 26.29
N ASN A 132 -17.54 -22.67 26.74
CA ASN A 132 -18.00 -23.47 27.89
C ASN A 132 -19.53 -23.66 27.71
N GLU A 133 -19.96 -24.82 27.21
CA GLU A 133 -20.54 -25.94 27.97
C GLU A 133 -22.07 -25.90 27.89
N VAL A 134 -22.61 -26.52 26.84
CA VAL A 134 -23.95 -27.08 26.91
C VAL A 134 -23.81 -28.29 27.84
N ALA A 135 -24.13 -28.11 29.12
CA ALA A 135 -24.17 -29.21 30.07
C ALA A 135 -25.10 -30.29 29.52
N PHE A 136 -24.54 -31.46 29.27
CA PHE A 136 -25.30 -32.67 28.98
C PHE A 136 -26.27 -32.89 30.15
N VAL A 137 -27.57 -32.70 29.93
CA VAL A 137 -28.57 -33.10 30.92
C VAL A 137 -28.66 -34.62 30.83
N ASP A 138 -28.09 -35.29 31.83
CA ASP A 138 -28.22 -36.73 32.01
C ASP A 138 -29.66 -37.03 32.47
N TYR A 139 -30.49 -37.46 31.53
CA TYR A 139 -31.83 -37.95 31.82
C TYR A 139 -31.72 -39.37 32.35
N GLY A 140 -31.37 -39.49 33.63
CA GLY A 140 -31.34 -40.76 34.34
C GLY A 140 -32.66 -41.52 34.19
N ILE A 141 -32.55 -42.82 33.87
CA ILE A 141 -33.68 -43.74 33.75
C ILE A 141 -34.45 -43.73 35.09
N PRO A 142 -35.78 -43.48 35.10
CA PRO A 142 -36.54 -43.52 36.34
C PRO A 142 -36.49 -44.94 36.91
N PRO A 143 -36.29 -45.10 38.24
CA PRO A 143 -36.22 -46.42 38.84
C PRO A 143 -37.58 -47.12 38.74
N ASP A 144 -37.60 -48.29 38.10
CA ASP A 144 -38.67 -49.26 38.20
C ASP A 144 -38.68 -49.84 39.62
N SER A 145 -39.46 -49.23 40.52
CA SER A 145 -39.80 -49.82 41.80
C SER A 145 -40.97 -49.08 42.46
N GLU A 146 -42.21 -49.38 42.08
CA GLU A 146 -43.36 -49.62 42.96
C GLU A 146 -44.40 -50.44 42.16
N THR A 147 -44.11 -51.73 42.00
CA THR A 147 -45.16 -52.76 41.90
C THR A 147 -45.57 -53.07 43.34
N TYR A 148 -46.82 -52.78 43.72
CA TYR A 148 -47.65 -53.59 44.63
C TYR A 148 -49.12 -53.18 44.46
#